data_AF-K2AC26-F1
#
_entry.id   AF-K2AC26-F1
#
_cell.length_a   1.000
_cell.length_b   1.000
_cell.length_c   1.000
_cell.angle_alpha   90.00
_cell.angle_beta   90.00
_cell.angle_gamma   90.00
#
_symmetry.space_group_name_H-M   'P 1'
#
loop_
_entity.id
_entity.type
_entity.pdbx_description
1 polymer ?
#
loop_
_entity_poly.entity_id
_entity_poly.type
_entity_poly.pdbx_seq_one_letter_code
_entity_poly.pdbx_strand_id
1 'polypeptide(L)'
;MPEEPKTLTLKKSIPAQIVNEGAKFGALQLTDFIHAAPDAGRAYFRAELQDGRALPKGLICTTEGLIDGIAGVGTEGNYKVLVTVVNDDADEFYTEFDLTIKPSLAAEDSQLFKKRKKEVWDALLKNLPLPELKDMLQQPITEVEIYYLLQRFATLTIWDVYNLEYPSEKTILTLKDASKHYNVYDRGCCIIGSPKNLFSHERTLQDALQTAKAIAREVYQRGWAVELVGFDKMVRAAWVELQHLGIQNGKSLEILHYNPSPSDIKIYTEESKGPRFQA
;
A
#
# COMPACT_ATOMS: atom_id res chain seq x y z
N MET A 1 -46.14 8.96 38.54
CA MET A 1 -45.93 7.69 37.83
C MET A 1 -44.52 7.24 38.17
N PRO A 2 -44.33 6.03 38.74
CA PRO A 2 -42.98 5.51 38.97
C PRO A 2 -42.32 5.25 37.61
N GLU A 3 -41.07 5.70 37.43
CA GLU A 3 -40.25 5.30 36.29
C GLU A 3 -40.06 3.78 36.34
N GLU A 4 -40.38 3.08 35.26
CA GLU A 4 -40.09 1.66 35.14
C GLU A 4 -38.57 1.45 35.23
N PRO A 5 -38.10 0.39 35.92
CA PRO A 5 -36.68 0.15 36.08
C PRO A 5 -36.03 -0.11 34.72
N LYS A 6 -35.00 0.68 34.38
CA LYS A 6 -34.20 0.47 33.17
C LYS A 6 -33.60 -0.93 33.18
N THR A 7 -33.81 -1.64 32.09
CA THR A 7 -33.40 -3.03 31.90
C THR A 7 -31.98 -3.14 31.33
N LEU A 8 -31.45 -2.04 30.79
CA LEU A 8 -30.08 -1.91 30.30
C LEU A 8 -29.25 -0.97 31.21
N THR A 9 -28.07 -1.44 31.64
CA THR A 9 -27.17 -0.65 32.50
C THR A 9 -25.69 -0.85 32.15
N LEU A 10 -24.87 0.16 32.44
CA LEU A 10 -23.42 0.08 32.29
C LEU A 10 -22.81 -0.64 33.51
N LYS A 11 -22.10 -1.75 33.29
CA LYS A 11 -21.32 -2.44 34.33
C LYS A 11 -20.04 -1.65 34.65
N LYS A 12 -19.33 -1.23 33.60
CA LYS A 12 -18.07 -0.48 33.67
C LYS A 12 -17.88 0.30 32.37
N SER A 13 -17.16 1.41 32.43
CA SER A 13 -16.79 2.18 31.24
C SER A 13 -15.98 1.34 30.26
N ILE A 14 -16.23 1.51 28.96
CA ILE A 14 -15.42 0.92 27.91
C ILE A 14 -14.09 1.69 27.83
N PRO A 15 -12.93 1.01 27.94
CA PRO A 15 -11.64 1.68 27.88
C PRO A 15 -11.34 2.20 26.47
N ALA A 16 -10.52 3.25 26.38
CA ALA A 16 -10.04 3.77 25.11
C ALA A 16 -9.30 2.68 24.32
N GLN A 17 -9.49 2.68 23.00
CA GLN A 17 -8.93 1.69 22.08
C GLN A 17 -7.91 2.36 21.16
N ILE A 18 -6.79 1.69 20.91
CA ILE A 18 -5.73 2.17 20.02
C ILE A 18 -5.38 1.07 19.03
N VAL A 19 -5.39 1.41 17.74
CA VAL A 19 -5.02 0.50 16.65
C VAL A 19 -4.22 1.25 15.59
N ASN A 20 -3.35 0.57 14.85
CA ASN A 20 -2.68 1.13 13.68
C ASN A 20 -3.49 0.84 12.41
N GLU A 21 -3.44 1.71 11.41
CA GLU A 21 -3.94 1.37 10.09
C GLU A 21 -3.32 0.08 9.56
N GLY A 22 -4.13 -0.78 8.95
CA GLY A 22 -3.75 -2.09 8.47
C GLY A 22 -3.60 -3.16 9.55
N ALA A 23 -3.67 -2.80 10.84
CA ALA A 23 -3.65 -3.75 11.94
C ALA A 23 -5.06 -4.25 12.29
N LYS A 24 -5.13 -5.48 12.81
CA LYS A 24 -6.36 -6.04 13.36
C LYS A 24 -6.69 -5.32 14.68
N PHE A 25 -7.91 -4.83 14.81
CA PHE A 25 -8.41 -4.12 15.99
C PHE A 25 -8.47 -5.02 17.23
N GLY A 26 -8.73 -6.31 17.03
CA GLY A 26 -8.98 -7.25 18.10
C GLY A 26 -10.47 -7.27 18.46
N ALA A 27 -10.93 -8.41 18.95
CA ALA A 27 -12.33 -8.61 19.31
C ALA A 27 -12.67 -7.84 20.61
N LEU A 28 -13.44 -6.76 20.50
CA LEU A 28 -13.99 -6.03 21.64
C LEU A 28 -15.45 -6.43 21.85
N GLN A 29 -15.72 -7.15 22.94
CA GLN A 29 -17.06 -7.62 23.28
C GLN A 29 -17.79 -6.60 24.18
N LEU A 30 -18.82 -5.94 23.67
CA LEU A 30 -19.57 -4.89 24.37
C LEU A 30 -20.39 -5.43 25.55
N THR A 31 -20.78 -6.70 25.53
CA THR A 31 -21.50 -7.37 26.62
C THR A 31 -20.66 -7.53 27.90
N ASP A 32 -19.34 -7.38 27.81
CA ASP A 32 -18.45 -7.32 28.97
C ASP A 32 -18.61 -6.00 29.75
N PHE A 33 -19.15 -4.97 29.11
CA PHE A 33 -19.30 -3.62 29.65
C PHE A 33 -20.74 -3.25 29.93
N ILE A 34 -21.70 -3.85 29.21
CA ILE A 34 -23.12 -3.54 29.29
C ILE A 34 -23.88 -4.75 29.84
N HIS A 35 -24.79 -4.52 30.77
CA HIS A 35 -25.68 -5.52 31.34
C HIS A 35 -27.09 -5.33 30.80
N ALA A 36 -27.67 -6.41 30.29
CA ALA A 36 -29.10 -6.57 30.11
C ALA A 36 -29.64 -7.43 31.26
N ALA A 37 -30.73 -6.99 31.89
CA ALA A 37 -31.40 -7.77 32.92
C ALA A 37 -31.91 -9.11 32.36
N PRO A 38 -32.03 -10.18 33.18
CA PRO A 38 -32.37 -11.52 32.70
C PRO A 38 -33.74 -11.64 32.00
N ASP A 39 -34.65 -10.72 32.31
CA ASP A 39 -36.00 -10.60 31.78
C ASP A 39 -36.12 -9.64 30.59
N ALA A 40 -35.05 -8.90 30.27
CA ALA A 40 -35.01 -7.83 29.28
C ALA A 40 -34.99 -8.28 27.80
N GLY A 41 -35.15 -9.58 27.53
CA GLY A 41 -35.00 -10.15 26.19
C GLY A 41 -33.59 -10.06 25.61
N ARG A 42 -33.47 -10.17 24.29
CA ARG A 42 -32.19 -10.10 23.57
C ARG A 42 -31.76 -8.65 23.36
N ALA A 43 -30.49 -8.35 23.63
CA ALA A 43 -29.89 -7.05 23.34
C ALA A 43 -29.27 -7.03 21.93
N TYR A 44 -29.51 -5.92 21.22
CA TYR A 44 -28.99 -5.61 19.90
C TYR A 44 -28.07 -4.40 19.99
N PHE A 45 -26.87 -4.54 19.43
CA PHE A 45 -25.83 -3.52 19.51
C PHE A 45 -25.61 -2.85 18.16
N ARG A 46 -25.37 -1.54 18.20
CA ARG A 46 -24.89 -0.73 17.09
C ARG A 46 -23.79 0.17 17.60
N ALA A 47 -22.76 0.38 16.77
CA ALA A 47 -21.73 1.36 17.04
C ALA A 47 -21.55 2.27 15.83
N GLU A 48 -21.44 3.56 16.10
CA GLU A 48 -21.22 4.60 15.10
C GLU A 48 -20.35 5.71 15.69
N LEU A 49 -19.87 6.61 14.86
CA LEU A 49 -19.20 7.81 15.32
C LEU A 49 -20.22 8.77 15.94
N GLN A 50 -19.78 9.57 16.91
CA GLN A 50 -20.65 10.52 17.61
C GLN A 50 -21.34 11.53 16.66
N ASP A 51 -20.80 11.75 15.46
CA ASP A 51 -21.40 12.59 14.42
C ASP A 51 -22.38 11.84 13.49
N GLY A 52 -22.75 10.60 13.85
CA GLY A 52 -23.70 9.75 13.12
C GLY A 52 -23.11 9.03 11.91
N ARG A 53 -21.81 9.15 11.65
CA ARG A 53 -21.15 8.40 10.58
C ARG A 53 -20.87 6.96 11.01
N ALA A 54 -20.81 6.05 10.05
CA ALA A 54 -20.39 4.68 10.30
C ALA A 54 -18.96 4.62 10.89
N LEU A 55 -18.63 3.49 11.54
CA LEU A 55 -17.27 3.23 12.01
C LEU A 55 -16.24 3.42 10.89
N PRO A 56 -14.98 3.78 11.24
CA PRO A 56 -13.91 3.87 10.27
C PRO A 56 -13.82 2.62 9.39
N LYS A 57 -13.55 2.84 8.10
CA LYS A 57 -13.54 1.79 7.08
C LYS A 57 -12.74 0.57 7.56
N GLY A 58 -13.35 -0.61 7.48
CA GLY A 58 -12.72 -1.88 7.83
C GLY A 58 -12.97 -2.35 9.26
N LEU A 59 -13.58 -1.51 10.11
CA LEU A 59 -14.16 -1.92 11.38
C LEU A 59 -15.66 -2.17 11.24
N ILE A 60 -16.17 -3.17 11.96
CA ILE A 60 -17.59 -3.50 12.03
C ILE A 60 -18.02 -3.69 13.47
N CYS A 61 -19.30 -3.43 13.75
CA CYS A 61 -19.98 -3.84 14.98
C CYS A 61 -21.08 -4.82 14.61
N THR A 62 -21.07 -6.02 15.17
CA THR A 62 -22.14 -6.99 14.97
C THR A 62 -23.31 -6.70 15.91
N THR A 63 -24.47 -7.25 15.59
CA THR A 63 -25.69 -7.11 16.42
C THR A 63 -25.55 -7.76 17.79
N GLU A 64 -24.61 -8.68 17.96
CA GLU A 64 -24.28 -9.36 19.22
C GLU A 64 -23.29 -8.55 20.08
N GLY A 65 -22.89 -7.36 19.61
CA GLY A 65 -22.00 -6.48 20.34
C GLY A 65 -20.52 -6.83 20.22
N LEU A 66 -20.11 -7.47 19.13
CA LEU A 66 -18.68 -7.65 18.82
C LEU A 66 -18.22 -6.53 17.88
N ILE A 67 -17.21 -5.75 18.31
CA ILE A 67 -16.46 -4.87 17.42
C ILE A 67 -15.15 -5.59 17.03
N ASP A 68 -14.94 -5.80 15.72
CA ASP A 68 -13.71 -6.39 15.16
C ASP A 68 -13.45 -5.82 13.76
N GLY A 69 -12.29 -6.09 13.20
CA GLY A 69 -11.92 -5.72 11.84
C GLY A 69 -10.46 -5.32 11.69
N ILE A 70 -10.13 -4.80 10.52
CA ILE A 70 -8.82 -4.26 10.18
C ILE A 70 -9.02 -2.78 9.86
N ALA A 71 -8.38 -1.89 10.61
CA ALA A 71 -8.48 -0.46 10.36
C ALA A 71 -7.97 -0.14 8.95
N GLY A 72 -8.81 0.48 8.11
CA GLY A 72 -8.47 0.77 6.74
C GLY A 72 -7.37 1.83 6.62
N VAL A 73 -6.55 1.74 5.57
CA VAL A 73 -5.58 2.80 5.24
C VAL A 73 -6.32 4.11 4.92
N GLY A 74 -5.85 5.23 5.45
CA GLY A 74 -6.46 6.55 5.34
C GLY A 74 -7.55 6.83 6.40
N THR A 75 -7.57 6.07 7.50
CA THR A 75 -8.49 6.25 8.63
C THR A 75 -7.80 6.71 9.91
N GLU A 76 -6.55 7.19 9.82
CA GLU A 76 -5.87 7.79 10.97
C GLU A 76 -6.68 8.94 11.60
N GLY A 77 -6.70 8.98 12.93
CA GLY A 77 -7.42 10.02 13.66
C GLY A 77 -7.89 9.59 15.06
N ASN A 78 -8.50 10.55 15.75
CA ASN A 78 -9.16 10.35 17.03
C ASN A 78 -10.67 10.38 16.81
N TYR A 79 -11.35 9.35 17.28
CA TYR A 79 -12.78 9.15 17.09
C TYR A 79 -13.47 8.97 18.44
N LYS A 80 -14.65 9.58 18.60
CA LYS A 80 -15.59 9.22 19.65
C LYS A 80 -16.62 8.25 19.08
N VAL A 81 -16.63 7.03 19.59
CA VAL A 81 -17.57 5.98 19.17
C VAL A 81 -18.74 5.97 20.13
N LEU A 82 -19.94 6.21 19.60
CA LEU A 82 -21.21 6.04 20.29
C LEU A 82 -21.70 4.61 20.08
N VAL A 83 -21.95 3.92 21.18
CA VAL A 83 -22.57 2.59 21.22
C VAL A 83 -24.01 2.74 21.67
N THR A 84 -24.91 2.25 20.84
CA THR A 84 -26.34 2.19 21.12
C THR A 84 -26.73 0.72 21.31
N VAL A 85 -27.45 0.45 22.41
CA VAL A 85 -27.98 -0.86 22.72
C VAL A 85 -29.49 -0.75 22.83
N VAL A 86 -30.19 -1.63 22.14
CA VAL A 86 -31.65 -1.73 22.17
C VAL A 86 -32.02 -3.17 22.52
N ASN A 87 -32.99 -3.38 23.40
CA ASN A 87 -33.50 -4.71 23.69
C ASN A 87 -34.90 -4.94 23.09
N ASP A 88 -35.44 -6.15 23.30
CA ASP A 88 -36.77 -6.51 22.79
C ASP A 88 -37.90 -5.65 23.39
N ASP A 89 -37.68 -5.09 24.59
CA ASP A 89 -38.63 -4.19 25.27
C ASP A 89 -38.53 -2.73 24.78
N ALA A 90 -37.71 -2.47 23.76
CA ALA A 90 -37.42 -1.14 23.22
C ALA A 90 -36.80 -0.14 24.23
N ASP A 91 -36.16 -0.64 25.29
CA ASP A 91 -35.29 0.14 26.16
C ASP A 91 -33.99 0.46 25.40
N GLU A 92 -33.58 1.72 25.43
CA GLU A 92 -32.39 2.20 24.73
C GLU A 92 -31.33 2.68 25.72
N PHE A 93 -30.11 2.19 25.53
CA PHE A 93 -28.97 2.60 26.32
C PHE A 93 -27.82 3.08 25.44
N TYR A 94 -27.18 4.18 25.88
CA TYR A 94 -26.12 4.86 25.15
C TYR A 94 -24.85 4.91 26.00
N THR A 95 -23.71 4.56 25.40
CA THR A 95 -22.38 4.76 26.01
C THR A 95 -21.37 5.12 24.93
N GLU A 96 -20.26 5.74 25.32
CA GLU A 96 -19.20 6.10 24.39
C GLU A 96 -17.83 5.58 24.82
N PHE A 97 -16.91 5.50 23.87
CA PHE A 97 -15.48 5.32 24.11
C PHE A 97 -14.63 6.04 23.05
N ASP A 98 -13.39 6.33 23.41
CA ASP A 98 -12.43 6.94 22.49
C ASP A 98 -11.67 5.87 21.70
N LEU A 99 -11.61 6.03 20.38
CA LEU A 99 -10.86 5.20 19.45
C LEU A 99 -9.78 6.04 18.77
N THR A 100 -8.52 5.66 18.95
CA THR A 100 -7.38 6.26 18.23
C THR A 100 -6.89 5.31 17.16
N ILE A 101 -6.98 5.72 15.89
CA ILE A 101 -6.33 5.03 14.79
C ILE A 101 -5.02 5.75 14.47
N LYS A 102 -3.90 5.09 14.75
CA LYS A 102 -2.55 5.56 14.43
C LYS A 102 -2.22 5.29 12.96
N PRO A 103 -1.28 6.04 12.35
CA PRO A 103 -0.80 5.74 11.01
C PRO A 103 -0.31 4.30 10.88
N SER A 104 -0.29 3.77 9.65
CA SER A 104 0.34 2.46 9.41
C SER A 104 1.82 2.47 9.82
N LEU A 105 2.31 1.36 10.38
CA LEU A 105 3.72 1.24 10.79
C LEU A 105 4.69 1.53 9.63
N ALA A 106 4.35 1.11 8.41
CA ALA A 106 5.12 1.43 7.20
C ALA A 106 5.15 2.93 6.88
N ALA A 107 4.08 3.68 7.19
CA ALA A 107 4.05 5.12 7.02
C ALA A 107 4.91 5.83 8.08
N GLU A 108 4.88 5.38 9.33
CA GLU A 108 5.76 5.88 10.41
C GLU A 108 7.24 5.64 10.07
N ASP A 109 7.60 4.42 9.66
CA ASP A 109 8.96 4.06 9.22
C ASP A 109 9.41 4.93 8.04
N SER A 110 8.52 5.19 7.08
CA SER A 110 8.81 6.04 5.92
C SER A 110 9.09 7.50 6.31
N GLN A 111 8.34 8.05 7.27
CA GLN A 111 8.58 9.39 7.77
C GLN A 111 9.90 9.47 8.55
N LEU A 112 10.16 8.50 9.42
CA LEU A 112 11.41 8.41 10.18
C LEU A 112 12.62 8.31 9.26
N PHE A 113 12.55 7.42 8.25
CA PHE A 113 13.58 7.26 7.24
C PHE A 113 13.85 8.57 6.48
N LYS A 114 12.79 9.25 6.01
CA LYS A 114 12.93 10.55 5.31
C LYS A 114 13.59 11.61 6.18
N LYS A 115 13.18 11.71 7.45
CA LYS A 115 13.74 12.67 8.41
C LYS A 115 15.24 12.43 8.61
N ARG A 116 15.63 11.19 8.92
CA ARG A 116 17.04 10.84 9.18
C ARG A 116 17.91 10.98 7.95
N LYS A 117 17.40 10.52 6.79
CA LYS A 117 18.08 10.73 5.51
C LYS A 117 18.38 12.20 5.31
N LYS A 118 17.39 13.09 5.54
CA LYS A 118 17.59 14.53 5.45
C LYS A 118 18.66 15.03 6.42
N GLU A 119 18.63 14.60 7.69
CA GLU A 119 19.63 14.99 8.70
C GLU A 119 21.06 14.61 8.27
N VAL A 120 21.26 13.38 7.78
CA VAL A 120 22.56 12.91 7.28
C VAL A 120 23.02 13.73 6.06
N TRP A 121 22.13 14.01 5.11
CA TRP A 121 22.48 14.82 3.94
C TRP A 121 22.77 16.27 4.28
N ASP A 122 21.98 16.88 5.16
CA ASP A 122 22.22 18.25 5.64
C ASP A 122 23.58 18.33 6.36
N ALA A 123 23.95 17.30 7.14
CA ALA A 123 25.25 17.23 7.77
C ALA A 123 26.39 17.13 6.74
N LEU A 124 26.27 16.24 5.75
CA LEU A 124 27.27 16.10 4.68
C LEU A 124 27.44 17.38 3.86
N LEU A 125 26.35 18.02 3.44
CA LEU A 125 26.37 19.23 2.62
C LEU A 125 26.99 20.41 3.36
N LYS A 126 26.78 20.49 4.68
CA LYS A 126 27.30 21.56 5.53
C LYS A 126 28.63 21.21 6.19
N ASN A 127 29.21 20.05 5.87
CA ASN A 127 30.42 19.53 6.50
C ASN A 127 30.34 19.49 8.04
N LEU A 128 29.17 19.15 8.57
CA LEU A 128 28.89 18.98 10.01
C LEU A 128 29.19 17.54 10.45
N PRO A 129 29.37 17.30 11.76
CA PRO A 129 29.44 15.95 12.30
C PRO A 129 28.22 15.13 11.89
N LEU A 130 28.46 13.91 11.39
CA LEU A 130 27.37 12.98 11.11
C LEU A 130 26.67 12.59 12.42
N PRO A 131 25.35 12.31 12.39
CA PRO A 131 24.68 11.63 13.50
C PRO A 131 25.46 10.38 13.92
N GLU A 132 25.43 10.02 15.20
CA GLU A 132 26.19 8.87 15.70
C GLU A 132 25.84 7.59 14.93
N LEU A 133 26.80 7.12 14.12
CA LEU A 133 26.66 5.90 13.31
C LEU A 133 26.39 4.68 14.18
N LYS A 134 26.86 4.68 15.43
CA LYS A 134 26.68 3.58 16.37
C LYS A 134 25.20 3.34 16.68
N ASP A 135 24.44 4.41 16.94
CA ASP A 135 23.01 4.31 17.21
C ASP A 135 22.23 3.90 15.96
N MET A 136 22.68 4.32 14.77
CA MET A 136 22.08 3.89 13.51
C MET A 136 22.32 2.39 13.23
N LEU A 137 23.53 1.89 13.49
CA LEU A 137 23.91 0.50 13.23
C LEU A 137 23.27 -0.50 14.21
N GLN A 138 22.83 -0.05 15.38
CA GLN A 138 22.18 -0.89 16.39
C GLN A 138 20.66 -1.03 16.18
N GLN A 139 20.09 -0.28 15.26
CA GLN A 139 18.64 -0.29 15.04
C GLN A 139 18.20 -1.44 14.13
N PRO A 140 16.97 -1.95 14.33
CA PRO A 140 16.38 -2.90 13.40
C PRO A 140 16.26 -2.30 12.00
N ILE A 141 16.62 -3.08 10.99
CA ILE A 141 16.42 -2.70 9.58
C ILE A 141 14.92 -2.75 9.29
N THR A 142 14.38 -1.66 8.76
CA THR A 142 12.98 -1.56 8.36
C THR A 142 12.76 -2.03 6.92
N GLU A 143 11.52 -2.43 6.59
CA GLU A 143 11.15 -2.77 5.22
C GLU A 143 11.36 -1.59 4.25
N VAL A 144 11.13 -0.35 4.71
CA VAL A 144 11.32 0.86 3.91
C VAL A 144 12.78 1.05 3.51
N GLU A 145 13.72 0.75 4.40
CA GLU A 145 15.16 0.84 4.13
C GLU A 145 15.60 -0.22 3.11
N ILE A 146 15.12 -1.46 3.26
CA ILE A 146 15.36 -2.54 2.30
C ILE A 146 14.81 -2.14 0.93
N TYR A 147 13.56 -1.66 0.90
CA TYR A 147 12.91 -1.26 -0.35
C TYR A 147 13.59 -0.05 -0.99
N TYR A 148 14.10 0.90 -0.21
CA TYR A 148 14.92 1.99 -0.70
C TYR A 148 16.18 1.44 -1.39
N LEU A 149 16.89 0.49 -0.78
CA LEU A 149 18.05 -0.15 -1.41
C LEU A 149 17.64 -0.88 -2.70
N LEU A 150 16.58 -1.69 -2.70
CA LEU A 150 16.09 -2.35 -3.91
C LEU A 150 15.80 -1.36 -5.05
N GLN A 151 15.21 -0.20 -4.74
CA GLN A 151 15.00 0.86 -5.72
C GLN A 151 16.32 1.39 -6.32
N ARG A 152 17.41 1.42 -5.53
CA ARG A 152 18.74 1.82 -6.02
C ARG A 152 19.33 0.75 -6.93
N PHE A 153 19.06 -0.52 -6.67
CA PHE A 153 19.44 -1.64 -7.52
C PHE A 153 18.40 -1.98 -8.59
N ALA A 154 17.41 -1.10 -8.83
CA ALA A 154 16.27 -1.41 -9.68
C ALA A 154 16.70 -1.84 -11.09
N THR A 155 16.52 -3.12 -11.39
CA THR A 155 16.71 -3.74 -12.70
C THR A 155 15.35 -4.19 -13.25
N LEU A 156 15.31 -4.40 -14.56
CA LEU A 156 14.21 -5.04 -15.26
C LEU A 156 14.79 -5.99 -16.29
N THR A 157 14.26 -7.20 -16.36
CA THR A 157 14.50 -8.15 -17.43
C THR A 157 13.15 -8.53 -18.04
N ILE A 158 13.05 -8.41 -19.36
CA ILE A 158 11.91 -8.94 -20.12
C ILE A 158 12.43 -10.09 -20.99
N TRP A 159 11.91 -11.29 -20.74
CA TRP A 159 12.26 -12.51 -21.48
C TRP A 159 11.29 -12.72 -22.64
N ASP A 160 11.79 -13.27 -23.75
CA ASP A 160 10.96 -13.93 -24.76
C ASP A 160 10.71 -15.37 -24.31
N VAL A 161 9.48 -15.68 -23.92
CA VAL A 161 9.15 -16.95 -23.25
C VAL A 161 9.38 -18.15 -24.16
N TYR A 162 9.20 -17.97 -25.47
CA TYR A 162 9.36 -19.06 -26.43
C TYR A 162 10.80 -19.19 -26.94
N ASN A 163 11.68 -18.24 -26.60
CA ASN A 163 13.09 -18.33 -26.92
C ASN A 163 13.86 -19.07 -25.82
N LEU A 164 14.09 -20.36 -26.05
CA LEU A 164 14.79 -21.26 -25.11
C LEU A 164 16.33 -21.23 -25.26
N GLU A 165 16.87 -20.33 -26.08
CA GLU A 165 18.31 -20.18 -26.24
C GLU A 165 18.97 -19.58 -24.99
N TYR A 166 20.23 -19.94 -24.76
CA TYR A 166 21.03 -19.29 -23.72
C TYR A 166 21.23 -17.81 -24.06
N PRO A 167 21.27 -16.93 -23.04
CA PRO A 167 21.55 -15.51 -23.25
C PRO A 167 22.84 -15.30 -24.04
N SER A 168 22.73 -14.64 -25.19
CA SER A 168 23.86 -14.35 -26.09
C SER A 168 24.78 -13.27 -25.52
N GLU A 169 25.85 -12.90 -26.24
CA GLU A 169 26.69 -11.80 -25.80
C GLU A 169 25.90 -10.50 -25.60
N LYS A 170 26.32 -9.76 -24.57
CA LYS A 170 25.64 -8.57 -24.10
C LYS A 170 25.84 -7.42 -25.09
N THR A 171 24.79 -7.07 -25.83
CA THR A 171 24.81 -5.97 -26.81
C THR A 171 24.10 -4.74 -26.23
N ILE A 172 24.71 -3.55 -26.31
CA ILE A 172 24.05 -2.32 -25.84
C ILE A 172 22.97 -1.91 -26.83
N LEU A 173 21.75 -1.70 -26.33
CA LEU A 173 20.64 -1.12 -27.08
C LEU A 173 20.47 0.36 -26.73
N THR A 174 20.38 1.20 -27.75
CA THR A 174 20.00 2.61 -27.60
C THR A 174 18.52 2.75 -27.90
N LEU A 175 17.70 2.83 -26.86
CA LEU A 175 16.25 2.95 -27.01
C LEU A 175 15.82 4.41 -26.92
N LYS A 176 14.87 4.80 -27.78
CA LYS A 176 14.23 6.11 -27.70
C LYS A 176 13.56 6.27 -26.33
N ASP A 177 13.77 7.43 -25.73
CA ASP A 177 13.24 7.79 -24.41
C ASP A 177 13.76 6.94 -23.24
N ALA A 178 14.75 6.04 -23.40
CA ALA A 178 15.37 5.42 -22.23
C ALA A 178 16.19 6.44 -21.43
N SER A 179 16.24 6.32 -20.10
CA SER A 179 17.01 7.26 -19.28
C SER A 179 18.51 7.09 -19.51
N LYS A 180 19.22 8.22 -19.58
CA LYS A 180 20.69 8.23 -19.63
C LYS A 180 21.35 7.57 -18.42
N HIS A 181 20.63 7.39 -17.31
CA HIS A 181 21.12 6.77 -16.08
C HIS A 181 21.06 5.23 -16.08
N TYR A 182 20.50 4.63 -17.14
CA TYR A 182 20.40 3.19 -17.33
C TYR A 182 21.18 2.72 -18.54
N ASN A 183 21.69 1.50 -18.47
CA ASN A 183 22.07 0.72 -19.63
C ASN A 183 20.92 -0.21 -19.98
N VAL A 184 20.67 -0.37 -21.28
CA VAL A 184 19.77 -1.39 -21.81
C VAL A 184 20.59 -2.35 -22.65
N TYR A 185 20.40 -3.64 -22.42
CA TYR A 185 21.15 -4.69 -23.08
C TYR A 185 20.23 -5.69 -23.75
N ASP A 186 20.56 -6.06 -24.98
CA ASP A 186 20.02 -7.22 -25.68
C ASP A 186 20.88 -8.44 -25.40
N ARG A 187 20.24 -9.58 -25.14
CA ARG A 187 20.89 -10.89 -25.05
C ARG A 187 20.19 -11.95 -25.90
N GLY A 188 19.47 -11.54 -26.95
CA GLY A 188 18.73 -12.42 -27.84
C GLY A 188 17.41 -12.89 -27.24
N CYS A 189 17.47 -13.68 -26.16
CA CYS A 189 16.29 -14.20 -25.46
C CYS A 189 15.73 -13.27 -24.37
N CYS A 190 16.42 -12.17 -24.05
CA CYS A 190 15.91 -11.15 -23.13
C CYS A 190 16.50 -9.77 -23.38
N ILE A 191 15.77 -8.76 -22.89
CA ILE A 191 16.26 -7.38 -22.77
C ILE A 191 16.38 -7.02 -21.30
N ILE A 192 17.53 -6.46 -20.92
CA ILE A 192 17.88 -6.14 -19.53
C ILE A 192 18.13 -4.63 -19.39
N GLY A 193 17.32 -3.97 -18.56
CA GLY A 193 17.55 -2.63 -18.05
C GLY A 193 18.28 -2.68 -16.70
N SER A 194 19.43 -2.02 -16.59
CA SER A 194 20.17 -1.94 -15.33
C SER A 194 20.79 -0.56 -15.10
N PRO A 195 20.94 -0.10 -13.85
CA PRO A 195 21.51 1.21 -13.59
C PRO A 195 22.99 1.28 -13.99
N LYS A 196 23.42 2.42 -14.55
CA LYS A 196 24.85 2.65 -14.89
C LYS A 196 25.74 2.75 -13.66
N ASN A 197 25.24 3.37 -12.61
CA ASN A 197 25.98 3.60 -11.37
C ASN A 197 25.05 3.39 -10.18
N LEU A 198 25.20 2.28 -9.47
CA LEU A 198 24.35 1.90 -8.33
C LEU A 198 24.24 3.00 -7.26
N PHE A 199 25.30 3.79 -7.07
CA PHE A 199 25.39 4.81 -6.02
C PHE A 199 25.10 6.24 -6.51
N SER A 200 24.78 6.47 -7.79
CA SER A 200 24.52 7.81 -8.33
C SER A 200 23.27 8.48 -7.72
N HIS A 201 23.44 9.59 -7.01
CA HIS A 201 22.34 10.33 -6.39
C HIS A 201 21.43 11.05 -7.40
N GLU A 202 21.89 11.23 -8.64
CA GLU A 202 21.12 11.85 -9.73
C GLU A 202 20.02 10.92 -10.27
N ARG A 203 20.19 9.59 -10.16
CA ARG A 203 19.16 8.64 -10.62
C ARG A 203 17.94 8.69 -9.72
N THR A 204 16.80 8.94 -10.35
CA THR A 204 15.47 8.94 -9.74
C THR A 204 14.71 7.64 -10.02
N LEU A 205 13.57 7.46 -9.34
CA LEU A 205 12.62 6.42 -9.71
C LEU A 205 12.07 6.65 -11.13
N GLN A 206 11.85 7.90 -11.53
CA GLN A 206 11.32 8.24 -12.85
C GLN A 206 12.23 7.72 -13.97
N ASP A 207 13.55 7.78 -13.80
CA ASP A 207 14.52 7.21 -14.75
C ASP A 207 14.32 5.71 -14.97
N ALA A 208 14.03 4.98 -13.87
CA ALA A 208 13.75 3.55 -13.92
C ALA A 208 12.45 3.27 -14.67
N LEU A 209 11.37 4.00 -14.34
CA LEU A 209 10.06 3.82 -14.99
C LEU A 209 10.11 4.17 -16.48
N GLN A 210 10.77 5.28 -16.82
CA GLN A 210 10.99 5.72 -18.19
C GLN A 210 11.75 4.66 -19.00
N THR A 211 12.81 4.08 -18.42
CA THR A 211 13.59 3.01 -19.07
C THR A 211 12.76 1.74 -19.24
N ALA A 212 11.94 1.37 -18.25
CA ALA A 212 11.03 0.23 -18.34
C ALA A 212 10.02 0.38 -19.49
N LYS A 213 9.41 1.57 -19.64
CA LYS A 213 8.50 1.88 -20.76
C LYS A 213 9.22 1.82 -22.12
N ALA A 214 10.47 2.29 -22.19
CA ALA A 214 11.27 2.18 -23.42
C ALA A 214 11.56 0.72 -23.80
N ILE A 215 11.95 -0.12 -22.84
CA ILE A 215 12.16 -1.57 -23.05
C ILE A 215 10.86 -2.24 -23.49
N ALA A 216 9.72 -1.93 -22.86
CA ALA A 216 8.42 -2.48 -23.24
C ALA A 216 8.05 -2.18 -24.70
N ARG A 217 8.32 -0.96 -25.20
CA ARG A 217 8.10 -0.59 -26.61
C ARG A 217 8.95 -1.41 -27.56
N GLU A 218 10.23 -1.61 -27.24
CA GLU A 218 11.14 -2.42 -28.04
C GLU A 218 10.64 -3.87 -28.12
N VAL A 219 10.28 -4.46 -26.98
CA VAL A 219 9.75 -5.83 -26.94
C VAL A 219 8.42 -5.96 -27.69
N TYR A 220 7.55 -4.96 -27.60
CA TYR A 220 6.31 -4.90 -28.37
C TYR A 220 6.55 -4.89 -29.88
N GLN A 221 7.53 -4.12 -30.35
CA GLN A 221 7.91 -4.09 -31.76
C GLN A 221 8.43 -5.45 -32.26
N ARG A 222 9.12 -6.20 -31.39
CA ARG A 222 9.60 -7.56 -31.68
C ARG A 222 8.48 -8.61 -31.66
N GLY A 223 7.31 -8.29 -31.10
CA GLY A 223 6.15 -9.18 -31.08
C GLY A 223 6.33 -10.41 -30.17
N TRP A 224 7.16 -10.30 -29.13
CA TRP A 224 7.43 -11.40 -28.21
C TRP A 224 6.22 -11.75 -27.33
N ALA A 225 6.15 -13.02 -26.92
CA ALA A 225 5.42 -13.42 -25.72
C ALA A 225 6.37 -13.29 -24.53
N VAL A 226 5.94 -12.63 -23.46
CA VAL A 226 6.89 -12.08 -22.49
C VAL A 226 6.69 -12.55 -21.06
N GLU A 227 7.82 -12.68 -20.35
CA GLU A 227 7.84 -12.77 -18.89
C GLU A 227 8.61 -11.57 -18.31
N LEU A 228 8.05 -10.95 -17.28
CA LEU A 228 8.58 -9.73 -16.67
C LEU A 228 9.19 -10.04 -15.30
N VAL A 229 10.47 -9.73 -15.11
CA VAL A 229 11.18 -9.96 -13.84
C VAL A 229 11.98 -8.73 -13.44
N GLY A 230 11.97 -8.36 -12.17
CA GLY A 230 12.82 -7.29 -11.65
C GLY A 230 12.13 -6.45 -10.58
N PHE A 231 12.54 -5.19 -10.49
CA PHE A 231 11.95 -4.24 -9.55
C PHE A 231 10.47 -4.01 -9.88
N ASP A 232 9.61 -4.21 -8.89
CA ASP A 232 8.15 -4.25 -9.04
C ASP A 232 7.58 -3.03 -9.77
N LYS A 233 8.09 -1.84 -9.48
CA LYS A 233 7.63 -0.61 -10.14
C LYS A 233 8.05 -0.53 -11.61
N MET A 234 9.21 -1.09 -11.98
CA MET A 234 9.63 -1.19 -13.38
C MET A 234 8.80 -2.23 -14.12
N VAL A 235 8.56 -3.40 -13.50
CA VAL A 235 7.68 -4.45 -14.05
C VAL A 235 6.28 -3.88 -14.33
N ARG A 236 5.70 -3.18 -13.36
CA ARG A 236 4.41 -2.51 -13.49
C ARG A 236 4.41 -1.48 -14.62
N ALA A 237 5.42 -0.61 -14.69
CA ALA A 237 5.51 0.40 -15.73
C ALA A 237 5.62 -0.22 -17.14
N ALA A 238 6.37 -1.32 -17.28
CA ALA A 238 6.46 -2.07 -18.52
C ALA A 238 5.11 -2.72 -18.88
N TRP A 239 4.45 -3.37 -17.92
CA TRP A 239 3.12 -3.96 -18.14
C TRP A 239 2.09 -2.93 -18.60
N VAL A 240 1.99 -1.79 -17.90
CA VAL A 240 1.07 -0.69 -18.28
C VAL A 240 1.33 -0.22 -19.72
N GLU A 241 2.60 -0.02 -20.09
CA GLU A 241 2.95 0.39 -21.45
C GLU A 241 2.57 -0.67 -22.49
N LEU A 242 2.78 -1.96 -22.20
CA LEU A 242 2.38 -3.05 -23.10
C LEU A 242 0.86 -3.11 -23.30
N GLN A 243 0.07 -2.87 -22.25
CA GLN A 243 -1.40 -2.80 -22.38
C GLN A 243 -1.81 -1.64 -23.30
N HIS A 244 -1.22 -0.46 -23.10
CA HIS A 244 -1.48 0.71 -23.94
C HIS A 244 -1.12 0.47 -25.41
N LEU A 245 0.05 -0.10 -25.67
CA LEU A 245 0.48 -0.44 -27.03
C LEU A 245 -0.46 -1.46 -27.68
N GLY A 246 -0.91 -2.45 -26.91
CA GLY A 246 -1.87 -3.46 -27.39
C GLY A 246 -3.20 -2.84 -27.84
N ILE A 247 -3.73 -1.88 -27.07
CA ILE A 247 -4.94 -1.14 -27.45
C ILE A 247 -4.68 -0.26 -28.67
N GLN A 248 -3.62 0.55 -28.64
CA GLN A 248 -3.31 1.50 -29.70
C GLN A 248 -3.14 0.85 -31.08
N ASN A 249 -2.64 -0.39 -31.11
CA ASN A 249 -2.35 -1.10 -32.34
C ASN A 249 -3.31 -2.29 -32.59
N GLY A 250 -4.32 -2.48 -31.74
CA GLY A 250 -5.27 -3.59 -31.85
C GLY A 250 -4.67 -4.99 -31.70
N LYS A 251 -3.50 -5.12 -31.07
CA LYS A 251 -2.79 -6.40 -30.88
C LYS A 251 -2.13 -6.47 -29.50
N SER A 252 -2.78 -7.10 -28.54
CA SER A 252 -2.18 -7.37 -27.23
C SER A 252 -1.03 -8.38 -27.34
N LEU A 253 0.02 -8.19 -26.54
CA LEU A 253 1.03 -9.22 -26.32
C LEU A 253 0.59 -10.19 -25.23
N GLU A 254 1.02 -11.44 -25.37
CA GLU A 254 0.91 -12.44 -24.31
C GLU A 254 1.94 -12.13 -23.22
N ILE A 255 1.47 -11.97 -21.98
CA ILE A 255 2.31 -11.72 -20.80
C ILE A 255 2.06 -12.88 -19.82
N LEU A 256 3.09 -13.68 -19.58
CA LEU A 256 3.03 -14.86 -18.72
C LEU A 256 3.48 -14.53 -17.30
N HIS A 257 2.93 -15.27 -16.33
CA HIS A 257 3.29 -15.22 -14.90
C HIS A 257 3.19 -13.84 -14.22
N TYR A 258 2.48 -12.89 -14.82
CA TYR A 258 2.21 -11.58 -14.23
C TYR A 258 0.72 -11.43 -13.90
N ASN A 259 0.40 -11.29 -12.61
CA ASN A 259 -0.95 -10.99 -12.16
C ASN A 259 -1.00 -9.55 -11.62
N PRO A 260 -1.60 -8.59 -12.35
CA PRO A 260 -1.65 -7.21 -11.89
C PRO A 260 -2.47 -7.10 -10.60
N SER A 261 -1.94 -6.37 -9.61
CA SER A 261 -2.68 -6.06 -8.40
C SER A 261 -3.84 -5.08 -8.69
N PRO A 262 -4.85 -4.97 -7.80
CA PRO A 262 -5.90 -3.96 -7.94
C PRO A 262 -5.37 -2.53 -8.08
N SER A 263 -4.21 -2.25 -7.45
CA SER A 263 -3.53 -0.96 -7.57
C SER A 263 -2.96 -0.73 -8.98
N ASP A 264 -2.46 -1.78 -9.62
CA ASP A 264 -1.90 -1.71 -10.98
C ASP A 264 -3.00 -1.44 -12.00
N ILE A 265 -4.13 -2.13 -11.83
CA ILE A 265 -5.33 -1.93 -12.65
C ILE A 265 -5.84 -0.49 -12.50
N LYS A 266 -5.85 0.05 -11.26
CA LYS A 266 -6.25 1.43 -11.00
C LYS A 266 -5.33 2.43 -11.71
N ILE A 267 -4.01 2.28 -11.58
CA ILE A 267 -3.01 3.13 -12.26
C ILE A 267 -3.22 3.09 -13.77
N TYR A 268 -3.34 1.89 -14.34
CA TYR A 268 -3.62 1.72 -15.77
C TYR A 268 -4.92 2.42 -16.20
N THR A 269 -6.00 2.26 -15.42
CA THR A 269 -7.31 2.86 -15.70
C THR A 269 -7.25 4.39 -15.64
N GLU A 270 -6.48 4.95 -14.71
CA GLU A 270 -6.27 6.39 -14.57
C GLU A 270 -5.41 6.95 -15.71
N GLU A 271 -4.29 6.29 -16.05
CA GLU A 271 -3.43 6.70 -17.17
C GLU A 271 -4.18 6.63 -18.52
N SER A 272 -5.05 5.62 -18.69
CA SER A 272 -5.88 5.46 -19.89
C SER A 272 -6.91 6.57 -20.11
N LYS A 273 -7.25 7.34 -19.06
CA LYS A 273 -8.15 8.50 -19.16
C LYS A 273 -7.41 9.79 -19.54
N GLY A 274 -6.09 9.78 -19.58
CA GLY A 274 -5.27 10.95 -19.90
C GLY A 274 -5.37 11.38 -21.36
N PRO A 275 -5.00 12.64 -21.68
CA PRO A 275 -5.14 13.23 -23.02
C PRO A 275 -4.36 12.51 -24.12
N ARG A 276 -3.40 11.63 -23.77
CA ARG A 276 -2.66 10.80 -24.73
C ARG A 276 -3.49 9.67 -25.34
N PHE A 277 -4.61 9.30 -24.71
CA PHE A 277 -5.45 8.16 -25.10
C PHE A 277 -6.90 8.54 -25.38
N GLN A 278 -7.24 9.83 -25.28
CA GLN A 278 -8.50 10.39 -25.78
C GLN A 278 -8.31 10.83 -27.23
N ALA A 279 -8.35 9.87 -28.16
CA ALA A 279 -8.40 10.12 -29.60
C ALA A 279 -9.37 9.13 -30.25
#